data_AF-A0A445EA93-F1
#
_entry.id   AF-A0A445EA93-F1
#
_cell.length_a   1.000
_cell.length_b   1.000
_cell.length_c   1.000
_cell.angle_alpha   90.00
_cell.angle_beta   90.00
_cell.angle_gamma   90.00
#
_symmetry.space_group_name_H-M   'P 1'
#
loop_
_entity.id
_entity.type
_entity.pdbx_description
1 polymer ?
#
loop_
_entity_poly.entity_id
_entity_poly.type
_entity_poly.pdbx_seq_one_letter_code
_entity_poly.pdbx_strand_id
1 'polypeptide(L)'
;MPPNPPKSSMLVHRCNHLKKNSSPAVVIPDAVARYHTHAVAANQCCSAVVQEIAAPVSAVWSVVRRFDNPQAYKHFVKSCHVIGGDGAVGTVREVHVISGLPAGRSTERLEILDEEEHVLSFSVVGGDHRLANYRSVTTLHSSGGGDSSGSGTVVVESYVVDVPPGNTKEDTCVFVDTIVKCNLQSLAHIAENLTGRNCINNNNTKFCT
;
A
#
# COMPACT_ATOMS: atom_id res chain seq x y z
N MET A 1 19.86 38.53 25.47
CA MET A 1 18.80 37.89 24.67
C MET A 1 19.46 36.92 23.71
N PRO A 2 19.16 35.62 23.73
CA PRO A 2 19.73 34.71 22.74
C PRO A 2 19.10 34.96 21.36
N PRO A 3 19.84 34.74 20.26
CA PRO A 3 19.33 34.92 18.91
C PRO A 3 18.29 33.84 18.58
N ASN A 4 17.18 34.24 17.96
CA ASN A 4 16.17 33.32 17.44
C ASN A 4 16.79 32.39 16.38
N PRO A 5 16.48 31.09 16.40
CA PRO A 5 16.89 30.19 15.31
C PRO A 5 16.13 30.55 14.03
N PRO A 6 16.72 30.32 12.85
CA PRO A 6 16.08 30.61 11.58
C PRO A 6 14.86 29.70 11.43
N LYS A 7 13.69 30.29 11.16
CA LYS A 7 12.51 29.56 10.72
C LYS A 7 12.83 28.93 9.37
N SER A 8 13.21 27.65 9.38
CA SER A 8 13.25 26.84 8.17
C SER A 8 11.81 26.71 7.66
N SER A 9 11.45 27.58 6.72
CA SER A 9 10.22 27.49 5.96
C SER A 9 10.35 26.28 5.03
N MET A 10 10.11 25.08 5.55
CA MET A 10 9.89 23.91 4.70
C MET A 10 8.64 24.21 3.85
N LEU A 11 8.84 24.41 2.55
CA LEU A 11 7.76 24.46 1.57
C LEU A 11 7.12 23.07 1.53
N VAL A 12 6.05 22.90 2.32
CA VAL A 12 5.28 21.64 2.36
C VAL A 12 4.44 21.58 1.09
N HIS A 13 4.95 20.92 0.06
CA HIS A 13 4.13 20.58 -1.10
C HIS A 13 3.26 19.37 -0.74
N ARG A 14 1.93 19.56 -0.71
CA ARG A 14 0.96 18.47 -0.57
C ARG A 14 0.86 17.71 -1.89
N CYS A 15 1.08 16.41 -1.86
CA CYS A 15 0.90 15.56 -3.03
C CYS A 15 -0.58 15.22 -3.21
N ASN A 16 -1.33 16.05 -3.95
CA ASN A 16 -2.70 15.71 -4.36
C ASN A 16 -2.74 14.91 -5.67
N HIS A 17 -1.69 14.15 -6.00
CA HIS A 17 -1.57 13.46 -7.29
C HIS A 17 -2.37 12.14 -7.33
N LEU A 18 -3.67 12.20 -7.05
CA LEU A 18 -4.64 11.26 -7.61
C LEU A 18 -4.73 11.58 -9.10
N LYS A 19 -3.84 11.01 -9.93
CA LYS A 19 -3.91 11.19 -11.39
C LYS A 19 -5.25 10.62 -11.88
N LYS A 20 -6.18 11.53 -12.22
CA LYS A 20 -7.43 11.24 -12.93
C LYS A 20 -7.13 10.69 -14.33
N ASN A 21 -6.87 9.39 -14.45
CA ASN A 21 -6.87 8.70 -15.74
C ASN A 21 -8.17 7.92 -15.89
N SER A 22 -9.13 8.53 -16.60
CA SER A 22 -10.18 7.91 -17.42
C SER A 22 -10.91 6.65 -16.90
N SER A 23 -11.58 6.77 -15.76
CA SER A 23 -12.71 5.91 -15.34
C SER A 23 -13.60 6.78 -14.41
N PRO A 24 -14.91 6.47 -14.19
CA PRO A 24 -15.79 7.36 -13.44
C PRO A 24 -15.17 7.66 -12.07
N ALA A 25 -15.18 8.93 -11.67
CA ALA A 25 -14.44 9.42 -10.53
C ALA A 25 -14.79 8.61 -9.27
N VAL A 26 -13.92 7.69 -8.88
CA VAL A 26 -13.98 7.00 -7.60
C VAL A 26 -13.94 8.08 -6.53
N VAL A 27 -15.07 8.30 -5.86
CA VAL A 27 -15.17 9.26 -4.76
C VAL A 27 -14.49 8.62 -3.57
N ILE A 28 -13.21 8.94 -3.38
CA ILE A 28 -12.47 8.57 -2.17
C ILE A 28 -13.01 9.45 -1.04
N PRO A 29 -13.58 8.90 0.05
CA PRO A 29 -14.12 9.70 1.14
C PRO A 29 -13.04 10.61 1.77
N ASP A 30 -13.42 11.80 2.23
CA ASP A 30 -12.47 12.76 2.84
C ASP A 30 -11.73 12.17 4.06
N ALA A 31 -12.39 11.26 4.80
CA ALA A 31 -11.79 10.52 5.91
C ALA A 31 -10.57 9.68 5.51
N VAL A 32 -10.46 9.33 4.22
CA VAL A 32 -9.38 8.55 3.61
C VAL A 32 -8.28 9.47 3.08
N ALA A 33 -8.66 10.61 2.53
CA ALA A 33 -7.71 11.61 2.00
C ALA A 33 -6.68 12.07 3.04
N ARG A 34 -7.03 12.06 4.33
CA ARG A 34 -6.11 12.39 5.43
C ARG A 34 -4.93 11.42 5.51
N TYR A 35 -5.15 10.12 5.28
CA TYR A 35 -4.13 9.08 5.36
C TYR A 35 -3.14 9.12 4.18
N HIS A 36 -3.60 9.64 3.04
CA HIS A 36 -2.79 9.76 1.82
C HIS A 36 -2.20 11.17 1.62
N THR A 37 -2.36 12.07 2.59
CA THR A 37 -1.70 13.37 2.58
C THR A 37 -0.28 13.23 3.16
N HIS A 38 0.73 13.24 2.28
CA HIS A 38 2.14 13.21 2.69
C HIS A 38 2.75 14.61 2.70
N ALA A 39 3.59 14.89 3.70
CA ALA A 39 4.54 16.00 3.62
C ALA A 39 5.71 15.56 2.73
N VAL A 40 6.00 16.35 1.69
CA VAL A 40 6.97 15.97 0.66
C VAL A 40 8.11 16.97 0.66
N ALA A 41 9.34 16.49 0.88
CA ALA A 41 10.54 17.30 0.79
C ALA A 41 10.94 17.62 -0.66
N ALA A 42 11.82 18.60 -0.85
CA ALA A 42 12.26 19.03 -2.18
C ALA A 42 12.91 17.91 -3.01
N ASN A 43 13.63 16.98 -2.37
CA ASN A 43 14.27 15.82 -2.99
C ASN A 43 13.37 14.57 -3.04
N GLN A 44 12.09 14.69 -2.69
CA GLN A 44 11.15 13.57 -2.66
C GLN A 44 10.14 13.63 -3.79
N CYS A 45 9.59 12.46 -4.09
CA CYS A 45 8.45 12.28 -4.96
C CYS A 45 7.40 11.39 -4.28
N CYS A 46 6.17 11.43 -4.80
CA CYS A 46 4.99 10.83 -4.18
C CYS A 46 3.93 10.60 -5.25
N SER A 47 3.09 9.60 -5.02
CA SER A 47 2.00 9.23 -5.91
C SER A 47 0.96 8.41 -5.14
N ALA A 48 -0.19 8.19 -5.75
CA ALA A 48 -1.23 7.30 -5.26
C ALA A 48 -1.81 6.46 -6.40
N VAL A 49 -2.00 5.18 -6.12
CA VAL A 49 -2.61 4.21 -7.04
C VAL A 49 -3.91 3.72 -6.43
N VAL A 50 -4.96 3.66 -7.26
CA VAL A 50 -6.29 3.19 -6.89
C VAL A 50 -6.58 1.92 -7.68
N GLN A 51 -7.11 0.90 -7.01
CA GLN A 51 -7.53 -0.36 -7.62
C GLN A 51 -8.90 -0.75 -7.07
N GLU A 52 -9.86 -0.98 -7.96
CA GLU A 52 -11.13 -1.63 -7.62
C GLU A 52 -10.97 -3.15 -7.67
N ILE A 53 -11.53 -3.84 -6.70
CA ILE A 53 -11.46 -5.29 -6.56
C ILE A 53 -12.88 -5.82 -6.38
N ALA A 54 -13.28 -6.81 -7.18
CA ALA A 54 -14.60 -7.44 -7.07
C ALA A 54 -14.65 -8.48 -5.93
N ALA A 55 -14.26 -8.07 -4.72
CA ALA A 55 -14.25 -8.90 -3.52
C ALA A 55 -14.60 -8.06 -2.27
N PRO A 56 -15.22 -8.67 -1.23
CA PRO A 56 -15.53 -7.99 0.02
C PRO A 56 -14.29 -7.45 0.72
N VAL A 57 -14.43 -6.34 1.46
CA VAL A 57 -13.32 -5.70 2.21
C VAL A 57 -12.63 -6.71 3.13
N SER A 58 -13.38 -7.58 3.80
CA SER A 58 -12.83 -8.61 4.68
C SER A 58 -11.92 -9.60 3.95
N ALA A 59 -12.26 -9.98 2.72
CA ALA A 59 -11.44 -10.87 1.90
C ALA A 59 -10.14 -10.19 1.48
N VAL A 60 -10.21 -8.94 1.01
CA VAL A 60 -9.04 -8.16 0.61
C VAL A 60 -8.14 -7.87 1.81
N TRP A 61 -8.72 -7.43 2.93
CA TRP A 61 -8.00 -7.09 4.15
C TRP A 61 -7.29 -8.29 4.76
N SER A 62 -7.89 -9.47 4.72
CA SER A 62 -7.26 -10.71 5.20
C SER A 62 -5.91 -11.01 4.53
N VAL A 63 -5.70 -10.50 3.31
CA VAL A 63 -4.44 -10.60 2.59
C VAL A 63 -3.52 -9.43 2.94
N VAL A 64 -4.03 -8.18 2.87
CA VAL A 64 -3.24 -6.95 3.06
C VAL A 64 -2.65 -6.84 4.46
N ARG A 65 -3.43 -7.17 5.51
CA ARG A 65 -3.03 -7.03 6.92
C ARG A 65 -1.85 -7.90 7.34
N ARG A 66 -1.49 -8.91 6.55
CA ARG A 66 -0.41 -9.85 6.86
C ARG A 66 0.96 -9.23 6.59
N PHE A 67 1.39 -8.38 7.51
CA PHE A 67 2.70 -7.73 7.45
C PHE A 67 3.86 -8.74 7.40
N ASP A 68 3.70 -9.94 7.95
CA ASP A 68 4.66 -11.04 7.91
C ASP A 68 4.72 -11.77 6.55
N ASN A 69 3.69 -11.65 5.71
CA ASN A 69 3.54 -12.42 4.46
C ASN A 69 3.20 -11.52 3.24
N PRO A 70 4.05 -10.54 2.89
CA PRO A 70 3.85 -9.70 1.70
C PRO A 70 3.91 -10.49 0.39
N GLN A 71 4.67 -11.60 0.33
CA GLN A 71 4.78 -12.48 -0.85
C GLN A 71 3.44 -13.08 -1.27
N ALA A 72 2.44 -13.04 -0.39
CA ALA A 72 1.09 -13.45 -0.72
C ALA A 72 0.50 -12.69 -1.91
N TYR A 73 0.88 -11.43 -2.13
CA TYR A 73 0.38 -10.64 -3.27
C TYR A 73 1.46 -9.75 -3.92
N LYS A 74 2.62 -9.56 -3.30
CA LYS A 74 3.71 -8.77 -3.88
C LYS A 74 4.64 -9.67 -4.68
N HIS A 75 4.54 -9.60 -6.01
CA HIS A 75 5.25 -10.49 -6.92
C HIS A 75 6.77 -10.43 -6.84
N PHE A 76 7.33 -9.26 -6.50
CA PHE A 76 8.78 -9.07 -6.48
C PHE A 76 9.43 -9.52 -5.17
N VAL A 77 8.66 -10.11 -4.24
CA VAL A 77 9.17 -10.62 -2.97
C VAL A 77 9.53 -12.11 -3.10
N LYS A 78 10.79 -12.43 -2.87
CA LYS A 78 11.30 -13.81 -2.82
C LYS A 78 11.02 -14.45 -1.45
N SER A 79 11.31 -13.73 -0.37
CA SER A 79 11.03 -14.18 1.00
C SER A 79 10.83 -13.00 1.93
N CYS A 80 10.16 -13.25 3.06
CA CYS A 80 9.94 -12.28 4.12
C CYS A 80 10.15 -12.96 5.48
N HIS A 81 10.86 -12.29 6.37
CA HIS A 81 11.11 -12.74 7.73
C HIS A 81 10.83 -11.61 8.71
N VAL A 82 10.02 -11.87 9.73
CA VAL A 82 9.90 -10.94 10.87
C VAL A 82 11.18 -11.05 11.69
N ILE A 83 11.89 -9.94 11.84
CA ILE A 83 13.20 -9.89 12.53
C ILE A 83 13.11 -9.20 13.91
N GLY A 84 11.96 -8.59 14.23
CA GLY A 84 11.69 -8.04 15.55
C GLY A 84 10.24 -7.60 15.69
N GLY A 85 9.69 -7.70 16.90
CA GLY A 85 8.28 -7.41 17.20
C GLY A 85 7.40 -8.66 17.20
N ASP A 86 6.11 -8.45 17.42
CA ASP A 86 5.08 -9.48 17.66
C ASP A 86 3.95 -9.46 16.62
N GLY A 87 4.11 -8.67 15.55
CA GLY A 87 3.08 -8.43 14.54
C GLY A 87 2.28 -7.15 14.77
N ALA A 88 2.44 -6.46 15.90
CA ALA A 88 1.84 -5.14 16.15
C ALA A 88 2.68 -3.98 15.59
N VAL A 89 2.16 -2.76 15.69
CA VAL A 89 2.87 -1.53 15.29
C VAL A 89 4.27 -1.47 15.92
N GLY A 90 5.27 -1.15 15.10
CA GLY A 90 6.69 -1.20 15.46
C GLY A 90 7.39 -2.50 15.06
N THR A 91 6.65 -3.56 14.69
CA THR A 91 7.22 -4.80 14.13
C THR A 91 8.06 -4.50 12.89
N VAL A 92 9.20 -5.17 12.79
CA VAL A 92 10.16 -5.03 11.70
C VAL A 92 10.28 -6.35 10.94
N ARG A 93 10.18 -6.27 9.62
CA ARG A 93 10.40 -7.38 8.70
C ARG A 93 11.59 -7.12 7.79
N GLU A 94 12.23 -8.19 7.37
CA GLU A 94 13.24 -8.22 6.33
C GLU A 94 12.69 -8.91 5.10
N VAL A 95 12.69 -8.19 3.98
CA VAL A 95 12.15 -8.64 2.69
C VAL A 95 13.32 -8.84 1.73
N HIS A 96 13.38 -10.01 1.11
CA HIS A 96 14.30 -10.31 0.03
C HIS A 96 13.57 -10.17 -1.30
N VAL A 97 14.17 -9.43 -2.23
CA VAL A 97 13.58 -9.16 -3.54
C VAL A 97 14.10 -10.19 -4.55
N ILE A 98 13.32 -10.49 -5.59
CA ILE A 98 13.74 -11.39 -6.67
C ILE A 98 14.96 -10.81 -7.40
N SER A 99 15.89 -11.68 -7.81
CA SER A 99 17.08 -11.33 -8.59
C SER A 99 16.74 -10.62 -9.90
N GLY A 100 17.50 -9.59 -10.27
CA GLY A 100 17.30 -8.80 -11.51
C GLY A 100 16.71 -7.41 -11.27
N LEU A 101 16.27 -7.10 -10.04
CA LEU A 101 16.04 -5.73 -9.60
C LEU A 101 17.29 -5.18 -8.88
N PRO A 102 17.50 -3.85 -8.83
CA PRO A 102 18.68 -3.23 -8.17
C PRO A 102 18.73 -3.39 -6.64
N ALA A 103 17.88 -4.22 -6.06
CA ALA A 103 17.65 -4.34 -4.63
C ALA A 103 17.82 -5.79 -4.18
N GLY A 104 18.69 -6.04 -3.20
CA GLY A 104 18.86 -7.37 -2.61
C GLY A 104 17.93 -7.62 -1.42
N ARG A 105 17.79 -6.61 -0.55
CA ARG A 105 17.13 -6.72 0.76
C ARG A 105 16.52 -5.39 1.19
N SER A 106 15.34 -5.42 1.81
CA SER A 106 14.64 -4.26 2.39
C SER A 106 14.29 -4.56 3.84
N THR A 107 14.58 -3.63 4.75
CA THR A 107 14.18 -3.70 6.15
C THR A 107 13.04 -2.71 6.37
N GLU A 108 11.88 -3.23 6.78
CA GLU A 108 10.62 -2.48 6.79
C GLU A 108 9.99 -2.52 8.17
N ARG A 109 9.48 -1.39 8.65
CA ARG A 109 8.79 -1.26 9.92
C ARG A 109 7.30 -1.00 9.70
N LEU A 110 6.45 -1.70 10.44
CA LEU A 110 5.02 -1.47 10.50
C LEU A 110 4.74 -0.18 11.30
N GLU A 111 4.12 0.81 10.65
CA GLU A 111 3.83 2.12 11.23
C GLU A 111 2.37 2.24 11.68
N ILE A 112 1.45 1.63 10.93
CA ILE A 112 0.01 1.64 11.23
C ILE A 112 -0.55 0.26 10.87
N LEU A 113 -1.36 -0.28 11.77
CA LEU A 113 -2.25 -1.42 11.51
C LEU A 113 -3.56 -1.16 12.24
N ASP A 114 -4.55 -0.66 11.50
CA ASP A 114 -5.90 -0.38 11.99
C ASP A 114 -6.87 -1.39 11.37
N GLU A 115 -7.38 -2.31 12.20
CA GLU A 115 -8.30 -3.37 11.78
C GLU A 115 -9.73 -2.86 11.56
N GLU A 116 -10.10 -1.74 12.18
CA GLU A 116 -11.45 -1.17 12.08
C GLU A 116 -11.58 -0.31 10.82
N GLU A 117 -10.62 0.60 10.62
CA GLU A 117 -10.59 1.50 9.46
C GLU A 117 -9.85 0.88 8.25
N HIS A 118 -9.35 -0.35 8.38
CA HIS A 118 -8.64 -1.10 7.34
C HIS A 118 -7.46 -0.32 6.74
N VAL A 119 -6.60 0.20 7.62
CA VAL A 119 -5.43 1.02 7.28
C VAL A 119 -4.14 0.30 7.63
N LEU A 120 -3.26 0.15 6.66
CA LEU A 120 -1.91 -0.36 6.84
C LEU A 120 -0.89 0.67 6.37
N SER A 121 0.15 0.91 7.15
CA SER A 121 1.29 1.73 6.73
C SER A 121 2.59 1.08 7.15
N PHE A 122 3.58 1.14 6.27
CA PHE A 122 4.94 0.76 6.62
C PHE A 122 5.96 1.76 6.08
N SER A 123 7.12 1.80 6.71
CA SER A 123 8.27 2.57 6.27
C SER A 123 9.47 1.66 6.03
N VAL A 124 10.32 2.05 5.10
CA VAL A 124 11.58 1.37 4.86
C VAL A 124 12.65 2.04 5.71
N VAL A 125 13.23 1.28 6.66
CA VAL A 125 14.17 1.77 7.67
C VAL A 125 15.62 1.36 7.39
N GLY A 126 15.84 0.57 6.35
CA GLY A 126 17.18 0.16 5.90
C GLY A 126 17.11 -0.87 4.79
N GLY A 127 18.26 -1.32 4.30
CA GLY A 127 18.36 -2.30 3.23
C GLY A 127 19.24 -1.83 2.08
N ASP A 128 19.42 -2.72 1.12
CA ASP A 128 20.27 -2.53 -0.05
C ASP A 128 19.38 -2.25 -1.26
N HIS A 129 18.75 -1.07 -1.28
CA HIS A 129 17.87 -0.64 -2.37
C HIS A 129 17.88 0.87 -2.56
N ARG A 130 17.35 1.32 -3.71
CA ARG A 130 17.30 2.74 -4.08
C ARG A 130 16.15 3.53 -3.44
N LEU A 131 15.20 2.86 -2.79
CA LEU A 131 13.99 3.47 -2.22
C LEU A 131 14.20 3.99 -0.77
N ALA A 132 15.15 4.91 -0.59
CA ALA A 132 15.42 5.49 0.72
C ALA A 132 14.22 6.33 1.23
N ASN A 133 13.98 6.27 2.54
CA ASN A 133 12.86 6.95 3.21
C ASN A 133 11.49 6.67 2.58
N TYR A 134 11.33 5.50 1.94
CA TYR A 134 10.04 5.07 1.41
C TYR A 134 9.06 4.88 2.55
N ARG A 135 7.87 5.46 2.41
CA ARG A 135 6.74 5.26 3.31
C ARG A 135 5.50 5.06 2.46
N SER A 136 4.76 3.96 2.70
CA SER A 136 3.45 3.77 2.07
C SER A 136 2.33 3.69 3.09
N VAL A 137 1.14 4.02 2.60
CA VAL A 137 -0.12 3.90 3.31
C VAL A 137 -1.12 3.27 2.34
N THR A 138 -1.71 2.15 2.75
CA THR A 138 -2.74 1.40 2.05
C THR A 138 -4.03 1.46 2.86
N THR A 139 -5.13 1.84 2.20
CA THR A 139 -6.48 1.88 2.81
C THR A 139 -7.47 1.13 1.93
N LEU A 140 -8.47 0.50 2.55
CA LEU A 140 -9.51 -0.27 1.86
C LEU A 140 -10.90 0.32 2.17
N HIS A 141 -11.74 0.44 1.15
CA HIS A 141 -13.09 1.03 1.26
C HIS A 141 -14.10 0.15 0.55
N SER A 142 -15.32 0.04 1.08
CA SER A 142 -16.41 -0.62 0.34
C SER A 142 -16.84 0.23 -0.86
N SER A 143 -16.91 -0.39 -2.04
CA SER A 143 -17.39 0.22 -3.27
C SER A 143 -18.92 0.19 -3.30
N GLY A 144 -19.57 1.17 -2.67
CA GLY A 144 -21.02 1.41 -2.82
C GLY A 144 -21.90 0.86 -1.69
N GLY A 145 -22.82 1.73 -1.24
CA GLY A 145 -23.72 1.54 -0.11
C GLY A 145 -24.93 0.67 -0.41
N GLY A 146 -25.62 0.32 0.69
CA GLY A 146 -26.96 -0.26 0.76
C GLY A 146 -27.34 -1.20 -0.39
N ASP A 147 -27.39 -2.48 -0.06
CA ASP A 147 -28.19 -3.52 -0.73
C ASP A 147 -27.36 -4.57 -1.47
N SER A 148 -27.23 -5.70 -0.77
CA SER A 148 -26.92 -7.05 -1.23
C SER A 148 -26.90 -7.28 -2.75
N SER A 149 -25.70 -7.27 -3.36
CA SER A 149 -25.26 -8.27 -4.37
C SER A 149 -23.88 -7.95 -5.00
N GLY A 150 -23.17 -6.89 -4.61
CA GLY A 150 -21.84 -6.60 -5.17
C GLY A 150 -20.95 -5.81 -4.23
N SER A 151 -20.43 -6.43 -3.17
CA SER A 151 -19.49 -5.79 -2.24
C SER A 151 -18.09 -5.72 -2.85
N GLY A 152 -17.86 -4.79 -3.76
CA GLY A 152 -16.51 -4.48 -4.25
C GLY A 152 -15.71 -3.74 -3.18
N THR A 153 -14.39 -3.74 -3.34
CA THR A 153 -13.45 -2.99 -2.49
C THR A 153 -12.63 -2.04 -3.35
N VAL A 154 -12.54 -0.78 -2.93
CA VAL A 154 -11.58 0.19 -3.46
C VAL A 154 -10.35 0.16 -2.57
N VAL A 155 -9.20 -0.18 -3.13
CA VAL A 155 -7.90 -0.11 -2.46
C VAL A 155 -7.17 1.12 -2.95
N VAL A 156 -6.66 1.92 -2.02
CA VAL A 156 -5.81 3.08 -2.31
C VAL A 156 -4.46 2.86 -1.65
N GLU A 157 -3.39 2.82 -2.44
CA GLU A 157 -2.01 2.82 -1.92
C GLU A 157 -1.29 4.08 -2.38
N SER A 158 -0.83 4.87 -1.41
CA SER A 158 -0.01 6.06 -1.64
C SER A 158 1.36 5.89 -1.04
N TYR A 159 2.35 6.58 -1.59
CA TYR A 159 3.69 6.59 -1.04
C TYR A 159 4.37 7.95 -1.16
N VAL A 160 5.42 8.11 -0.38
CA VAL A 160 6.46 9.12 -0.53
C VAL A 160 7.82 8.43 -0.47
N VAL A 161 8.78 8.89 -1.27
CA VAL A 161 10.13 8.32 -1.33
C VAL A 161 11.14 9.37 -1.78
N ASP A 162 12.39 9.20 -1.37
CA ASP A 162 13.50 10.01 -1.86
C ASP A 162 13.81 9.69 -3.33
N VAL A 163 14.13 10.72 -4.10
CA VAL A 163 14.65 10.58 -5.46
C VAL A 163 16.12 10.19 -5.38
N PRO A 164 16.52 9.03 -5.93
CA PRO A 164 17.92 8.62 -5.93
C PRO A 164 18.80 9.61 -6.73
N PRO A 165 20.07 9.81 -6.34
CA PRO A 165 21.01 10.57 -7.16
C PRO A 165 21.05 10.06 -8.60
N GLY A 166 21.01 10.98 -9.56
CA GLY A 166 21.01 10.67 -11.00
C GLY A 166 19.63 10.30 -11.58
N ASN A 167 18.56 10.28 -10.79
CA ASN A 167 17.19 10.10 -11.27
C ASN A 167 16.38 11.40 -11.21
N THR A 168 15.40 11.50 -12.10
CA THR A 168 14.36 12.53 -12.01
C THR A 168 13.24 12.08 -11.04
N LYS A 169 12.42 13.03 -10.59
CA LYS A 169 11.21 12.72 -9.79
C LYS A 169 10.26 11.84 -10.58
N GLU A 170 10.11 12.15 -11.86
CA GLU A 170 9.21 11.48 -12.79
C GLU A 170 9.62 10.02 -12.99
N ASP A 171 10.90 9.74 -13.25
CA ASP A 171 11.39 8.36 -13.41
C ASP A 171 11.22 7.55 -12.13
N THR A 172 11.48 8.16 -10.98
CA THR A 172 11.32 7.51 -9.67
C THR A 172 9.86 7.18 -9.41
N CYS A 173 8.95 8.13 -9.65
CA CYS A 173 7.51 7.88 -9.55
C CYS A 173 7.04 6.80 -10.51
N VAL A 174 7.46 6.81 -11.77
CA VAL A 174 7.06 5.79 -12.76
C VAL A 174 7.51 4.40 -12.32
N PHE A 175 8.75 4.29 -11.83
CA PHE A 175 9.28 3.03 -11.33
C PHE A 175 8.47 2.50 -10.15
N VAL A 176 8.23 3.33 -9.14
CA VAL A 176 7.50 2.92 -7.93
C VAL A 176 6.02 2.69 -8.22
N ASP A 177 5.38 3.53 -9.03
CA ASP A 177 4.00 3.34 -9.49
C ASP A 177 3.82 1.99 -10.18
N THR A 178 4.79 1.57 -10.99
CA THR A 178 4.74 0.28 -11.68
C THR A 178 4.75 -0.87 -10.67
N ILE A 179 5.60 -0.81 -9.65
CA ILE A 179 5.65 -1.83 -8.59
C ILE A 179 4.33 -1.88 -7.82
N VAL A 180 3.81 -0.71 -7.41
CA VAL A 180 2.55 -0.63 -6.65
C VAL A 180 1.38 -1.15 -7.49
N LYS A 181 1.28 -0.75 -8.77
CA LYS A 181 0.24 -1.24 -9.69
C LYS A 181 0.28 -2.76 -9.85
N CYS A 182 1.46 -3.34 -10.08
CA CYS A 182 1.60 -4.80 -10.19
C CYS A 182 1.15 -5.52 -8.90
N ASN A 183 1.51 -4.98 -7.73
CA ASN A 183 1.08 -5.55 -6.45
C ASN A 183 -0.45 -5.48 -6.30
N LEU A 184 -1.07 -4.33 -6.57
CA LEU A 184 -2.52 -4.18 -6.43
C LEU A 184 -3.31 -5.03 -7.45
N GLN A 185 -2.80 -5.19 -8.66
CA GLN A 185 -3.38 -6.12 -9.65
C GLN A 185 -3.31 -7.58 -9.18
N SER A 186 -2.19 -7.98 -8.60
CA SER A 186 -2.03 -9.31 -8.00
C SER A 186 -3.01 -9.53 -6.84
N LEU A 187 -3.14 -8.52 -5.96
CA LEU A 187 -4.07 -8.53 -4.85
C LEU A 187 -5.51 -8.70 -5.33
N ALA A 188 -5.90 -7.99 -6.39
CA ALA A 188 -7.23 -8.10 -6.99
C ALA A 188 -7.50 -9.54 -7.43
N HIS A 189 -6.58 -10.13 -8.21
CA HIS A 189 -6.71 -11.50 -8.69
C HIS A 189 -6.82 -12.52 -7.55
N ILE A 190 -6.04 -12.35 -6.49
CA ILE A 190 -6.04 -13.29 -5.35
C ILE A 190 -7.33 -13.16 -4.53
N ALA A 191 -7.77 -11.94 -4.23
CA ALA A 191 -8.97 -11.69 -3.43
C ALA A 191 -10.25 -12.13 -4.15
N GLU A 192 -10.35 -11.91 -5.46
CA GLU A 192 -11.47 -12.36 -6.28
C GLU A 192 -11.56 -13.89 -6.32
N ASN A 193 -10.41 -14.57 -6.49
CA ASN A 193 -10.33 -16.03 -6.45
C ASN A 193 -10.70 -16.61 -5.08
N LEU A 194 -10.31 -15.97 -3.98
CA LEU A 194 -10.71 -16.38 -2.62
C LEU A 194 -12.23 -16.33 -2.46
N THR A 195 -12.86 -15.28 -2.99
CA THR A 195 -14.32 -15.11 -2.95
C THR A 195 -15.02 -16.16 -3.81
N GLY A 196 -14.54 -16.41 -5.03
CA GLY A 196 -15.09 -17.44 -5.92
C GLY A 196 -15.04 -18.85 -5.32
N ARG A 197 -13.93 -19.22 -4.67
CA ARG A 197 -13.80 -20.53 -3.98
C ARG A 197 -14.76 -20.66 -2.80
N ASN A 198 -14.94 -19.61 -2.01
CA ASN A 198 -15.88 -19.62 -0.89
C ASN A 198 -17.33 -19.81 -1.36
N CYS A 199 -17.71 -19.21 -2.50
CA CYS A 199 -19.04 -19.42 -3.10
C CYS A 199 -19.25 -20.88 -3.54
N ILE A 200 -18.24 -21.52 -4.16
CA ILE A 200 -18.33 -22.93 -4.58
C ILE A 200 -18.47 -23.86 -3.38
N ASN A 201 -17.66 -23.66 -2.34
CA ASN A 201 -17.71 -24.50 -1.13
C ASN A 201 -19.04 -24.35 -0.38
N ASN A 202 -19.62 -23.15 -0.31
CA ASN A 202 -20.94 -22.94 0.31
C ASN A 202 -22.11 -23.53 -0.50
N ASN A 203 -21.93 -23.78 -1.80
CA ASN A 203 -22.95 -24.44 -2.61
C ASN A 203 -22.92 -25.96 -2.44
N ASN A 204 -21.75 -26.55 -2.17
CA ASN A 204 -21.63 -27.99 -1.90
C ASN A 204 -22.20 -28.39 -0.53
N THR A 205 -22.21 -27.50 0.46
CA THR A 205 -22.81 -27.78 1.77
C THR A 205 -24.34 -27.69 1.79
N LYS A 206 -24.97 -27.11 0.76
CA LYS A 206 -26.43 -27.03 0.62
C LYS A 206 -27.09 -28.26 -0.02
N PHE A 207 -26.31 -29.24 -0.48
CA PHE A 207 -26.82 -30.49 -1.07
C PHE A 207 -26.71 -31.72 -0.16
N CYS A 208 -26.35 -31.54 1.11
CA CYS A 208 -26.37 -32.60 2.13
C CYS A 208 -27.25 -32.20 3.32
N THR A 209 -28.56 -32.18 3.11
CA THR A 209 -29.60 -32.29 4.15
C THR A 209 -30.81 -32.98 3.56
#